data_AF-Q5NNC4-F1
#
_entry.id   AF-Q5NNC4-F1
#
_cell.length_a   1.000
_cell.length_b   1.000
_cell.length_c   1.000
_cell.angle_alpha   90.00
_cell.angle_beta   90.00
_cell.angle_gamma   90.00
#
_symmetry.space_group_name_H-M   'P 1'
#
loop_
_entity.id
_entity.type
_entity.pdbx_description
1 polymer ?
#
loop_
_entity_poly.entity_id
_entity_poly.type
_entity_poly.pdbx_seq_one_letter_code
_entity_poly.pdbx_strand_id
1 'polypeptide(L)'
;MTFPQSRLRKDCVIKFIPVYLSGLSILALFIIAVSHVSVGWPILSLMLIVILWGWWFKNISEASTPFPESKSGNSLTDPAYPFSQATAADIIIAMDEPALLVNQGQVEVANRAAENLLGMHIEGGDIRMAIRHPAAIRLLTEPLDNMTPVLLAGLGGVNRRWELYAYPLNEEQRLILLRDQSTAHLTEQVRIDFVANTSHELRTPLATLSGFIETLEDDDVIKERDTRHHFLSIMAREAKRMQNLVDDLMSLSRIEAGKFSLPHDIVHMSPVVEEVVSNIQASGQAKATQITLENHLSSDSLQGDRAELTQLLYNIIGNALKYGRKDGIIKVALDNTDDHRIKLAIADEGDGIPFHHIPRLTERFYRVDNSRSRALGGTGLGLAIVKQIVEHHRGELLIDSLPGKGTTVTVFLPTTDFFPE
;
A
#
# COMPACT_ATOMS: atom_id res chain seq x y z
N MET A 1 32.51 14.98 -21.23
CA MET A 1 31.77 16.25 -21.07
C MET A 1 31.01 16.19 -19.76
N THR A 2 31.47 16.95 -18.80
CA THR A 2 31.09 16.93 -17.38
C THR A 2 29.91 17.89 -17.13
N PHE A 3 28.81 17.37 -16.61
CA PHE A 3 27.65 18.15 -16.16
C PHE A 3 27.97 18.92 -14.87
N PRO A 4 27.53 20.18 -14.69
CA PRO A 4 27.68 20.87 -13.42
C PRO A 4 26.54 20.51 -12.46
N GLN A 5 26.83 19.62 -11.51
CA GLN A 5 26.05 19.49 -10.28
C GLN A 5 26.36 20.67 -9.34
N SER A 6 25.54 21.71 -9.31
CA SER A 6 25.67 22.73 -8.24
C SER A 6 24.43 23.54 -7.87
N ARG A 7 23.23 23.25 -8.40
CA ARG A 7 22.02 24.03 -8.05
C ARG A 7 21.05 23.40 -7.05
N LEU A 8 21.17 22.12 -6.71
CA LEU A 8 20.24 21.44 -5.79
C LEU A 8 20.58 21.57 -4.30
N ARG A 9 21.69 22.24 -3.92
CA ARG A 9 22.15 22.27 -2.52
C ARG A 9 21.74 23.51 -1.73
N LYS A 10 21.14 24.53 -2.35
CA LYS A 10 20.79 25.79 -1.65
C LYS A 10 19.39 25.78 -1.01
N ASP A 11 18.42 25.12 -1.64
CA ASP A 11 17.03 25.15 -1.16
C ASP A 11 16.76 24.18 0.02
N CYS A 12 17.59 23.14 0.17
CA CYS A 12 17.48 22.21 1.29
C CYS A 12 18.04 22.78 2.60
N VAL A 13 19.01 23.70 2.53
CA VAL A 13 19.61 24.33 3.71
C VAL A 13 18.66 25.35 4.35
N ILE A 14 17.80 26.01 3.57
CA ILE A 14 16.91 27.07 4.08
C ILE A 14 15.71 26.51 4.85
N LYS A 15 15.23 25.29 4.53
CA LYS A 15 14.07 24.68 5.20
C LYS A 15 14.36 23.91 6.49
N PHE A 16 15.62 23.49 6.73
CA PHE A 16 15.97 22.65 7.89
C PHE A 16 16.50 23.40 9.12
N ILE A 17 16.86 24.68 8.98
CA ILE A 17 17.48 25.48 10.04
C ILE A 17 16.51 25.86 11.20
N PRO A 18 15.19 26.12 10.98
CA PRO A 18 14.30 26.51 12.08
C PRO A 18 14.13 25.41 13.14
N VAL A 19 14.17 24.14 12.73
CA VAL A 19 13.90 22.96 13.59
C VAL A 19 15.09 22.66 14.52
N TYR A 20 16.32 22.85 14.04
CA TYR A 20 17.52 22.66 14.86
C TYR A 20 17.71 23.75 15.92
N LEU A 21 17.32 25.00 15.60
CA LEU A 21 17.39 26.11 16.55
C LEU A 21 16.37 25.96 17.69
N SER A 22 15.14 25.49 17.41
CA SER A 22 14.17 25.20 18.47
C SER A 22 14.67 24.11 19.43
N GLY A 23 15.37 23.09 18.92
CA GLY A 23 15.96 22.03 19.76
C GLY A 23 17.07 22.52 20.69
N LEU A 24 17.93 23.41 20.20
CA LEU A 24 19.03 24.01 20.98
C LEU A 24 18.53 24.94 22.09
N SER A 25 17.46 25.70 21.84
CA SER A 25 16.82 26.55 22.86
C SER A 25 16.17 25.72 23.99
N ILE A 26 15.54 24.60 23.65
CA ILE A 26 14.94 23.68 24.61
C ILE A 26 16.02 22.98 25.45
N LEU A 27 17.14 22.56 24.83
CA LEU A 27 18.27 21.96 25.53
C LEU A 27 18.94 22.95 26.51
N ALA A 28 19.08 24.22 26.11
CA ALA A 28 19.61 25.27 26.98
C ALA A 28 18.70 25.57 28.18
N LEU A 29 17.38 25.63 27.97
CA LEU A 29 16.40 25.78 29.06
C LEU A 29 16.43 24.59 30.03
N PHE A 30 16.62 23.37 29.51
CA PHE A 30 16.74 22.15 30.33
C PHE A 30 18.03 22.16 31.17
N ILE A 31 19.16 22.59 30.61
CA ILE A 31 20.43 22.72 31.34
C ILE A 31 20.34 23.79 32.45
N ILE A 32 19.61 24.89 32.21
CA ILE A 32 19.35 25.93 33.21
C ILE A 32 18.45 25.40 34.34
N ALA A 33 17.44 24.58 34.01
CA ALA A 33 16.53 24.01 34.99
C ALA A 33 17.20 22.95 35.90
N VAL A 34 18.20 22.22 35.39
CA VAL A 34 18.83 21.09 36.10
C VAL A 34 20.04 21.51 36.95
N SER A 35 20.70 22.63 36.65
CA SER A 35 22.08 22.85 37.15
C SER A 35 22.23 23.63 38.47
N HIS A 36 21.20 24.27 39.04
CA HIS A 36 21.34 25.06 40.30
C HIS A 36 22.58 26.01 40.32
N VAL A 37 22.99 26.53 39.16
CA VAL A 37 24.13 27.45 39.04
C VAL A 37 23.68 28.90 39.17
N SER A 38 24.52 29.72 39.81
CA SER A 38 24.28 31.14 40.05
C SER A 38 23.95 31.93 38.77
N VAL A 39 22.97 32.82 38.91
CA VAL A 39 22.15 33.52 37.91
C VAL A 39 22.93 34.32 36.83
N GLY A 40 24.26 34.40 36.89
CA GLY A 40 25.07 35.22 35.98
C GLY A 40 25.34 34.62 34.59
N TRP A 41 25.61 33.31 34.51
CA TRP A 41 26.00 32.65 33.26
C TRP A 41 24.88 32.48 32.22
N PRO A 42 23.60 32.21 32.58
CA PRO A 42 22.54 32.08 31.57
C PRO A 42 22.16 33.41 30.91
N ILE A 43 22.41 34.56 31.55
CA ILE A 43 22.15 35.88 30.97
C ILE A 43 23.24 36.23 29.93
N LEU A 44 24.49 35.89 30.22
CA LEU A 44 25.61 36.08 29.31
C LEU A 44 25.49 35.21 28.05
N SER A 45 25.03 33.98 28.18
CA SER A 45 24.79 33.10 27.02
C SER A 45 23.65 33.60 26.14
N LEU A 46 22.56 34.11 26.74
CA LEU A 46 21.45 34.70 26.00
C LEU A 46 21.89 35.97 25.24
N MET A 47 22.67 36.85 25.87
CA MET A 47 23.23 38.03 25.21
C MET A 47 24.15 37.67 24.04
N LEU A 48 25.00 36.65 24.20
CA LEU A 48 25.88 36.20 23.13
C LEU A 48 25.10 35.67 21.92
N ILE A 49 24.01 34.92 22.17
CA ILE A 49 23.12 34.42 21.12
C ILE A 49 22.46 35.57 20.36
N VAL A 50 21.95 36.59 21.07
CA VAL A 50 21.33 37.77 20.45
C VAL A 50 22.33 38.56 19.61
N ILE A 51 23.57 38.72 20.08
CA ILE A 51 24.65 39.40 19.34
C ILE A 51 25.03 38.62 18.08
N LEU A 52 25.18 37.30 18.19
CA LEU A 52 25.45 36.42 17.04
C LEU A 52 24.29 36.45 16.03
N TRP A 53 23.04 36.51 16.50
CA TRP A 53 21.86 36.67 15.66
C TRP A 53 21.86 38.00 14.91
N GLY A 54 22.14 39.12 15.60
CA GLY A 54 22.20 40.45 14.98
C GLY A 54 23.33 40.55 13.95
N TRP A 55 24.49 39.96 14.22
CA TRP A 55 25.61 39.92 13.28
C TRP A 55 25.30 39.09 12.03
N TRP A 56 24.65 37.93 12.21
CA TRP A 56 24.28 37.06 11.10
C TRP A 56 23.18 37.67 10.21
N PHE A 57 22.16 38.30 10.81
CA PHE A 57 21.08 38.95 10.05
C PHE A 57 21.62 40.14 9.23
N LYS A 58 22.55 40.92 9.80
CA LYS A 58 23.24 42.00 9.08
C LYS A 58 24.05 41.49 7.89
N ASN A 59 24.78 40.38 8.04
CA ASN A 59 25.53 39.76 6.95
C ASN A 59 24.66 39.11 5.88
N ILE A 60 23.43 38.70 6.19
CA ILE A 60 22.48 38.20 5.19
C ILE A 60 21.81 39.33 4.42
N SER A 61 21.52 40.46 5.08
CA SER A 61 20.98 41.64 4.38
C SER A 61 21.97 42.24 3.37
N GLU A 62 23.28 42.06 3.59
CA GLU A 62 24.34 42.52 2.66
C GLU A 62 24.61 41.51 1.52
N ALA A 63 24.04 40.30 1.55
CA ALA A 63 24.17 39.30 0.49
C ALA A 63 23.06 39.39 -0.59
N SER A 64 22.13 40.32 -0.45
CA SER A 64 21.18 40.71 -1.50
C SER A 64 21.90 41.60 -2.51
N THR A 65 22.58 40.99 -3.49
CA THR A 65 22.92 41.72 -4.71
C THR A 65 21.62 42.30 -5.30
N PRO A 66 21.55 43.61 -5.61
CA PRO A 66 20.38 44.14 -6.26
C PRO A 66 20.24 43.42 -7.60
N PHE A 67 19.04 42.90 -7.88
CA PHE A 67 18.71 42.48 -9.25
C PHE A 67 19.06 43.65 -10.18
N PRO A 68 19.80 43.42 -11.28
CA PRO A 68 20.09 44.49 -12.21
C PRO A 68 18.75 45.05 -12.69
N GLU A 69 18.56 46.36 -12.51
CA GLU A 69 17.43 47.08 -13.06
C GLU A 69 17.29 46.70 -14.53
N SER A 70 16.14 46.12 -14.87
CA SER A 70 15.72 45.92 -16.25
C SER A 70 15.69 47.29 -16.92
N LYS A 71 16.76 47.64 -17.63
CA LYS A 71 16.76 48.76 -18.58
C LYS A 71 15.67 48.47 -19.60
N SER A 72 14.55 49.17 -19.48
CA SER A 72 13.61 49.31 -20.57
C SER A 72 14.32 49.98 -21.74
N GLY A 73 14.47 49.27 -22.86
CA GLY A 73 14.93 49.84 -24.13
C GLY A 73 16.09 49.09 -24.75
N ASN A 74 15.80 48.05 -25.54
CA ASN A 74 15.98 48.04 -27.00
C ASN A 74 15.85 46.62 -27.57
N SER A 75 14.96 46.52 -28.56
CA SER A 75 14.88 45.51 -29.64
C SER A 75 15.65 44.20 -29.47
N LEU A 76 14.95 43.14 -29.05
CA LEU A 76 15.37 41.75 -29.28
C LEU A 76 14.82 41.28 -30.63
N THR A 77 15.55 41.56 -31.69
CA THR A 77 15.51 40.75 -32.92
C THR A 77 16.77 39.90 -32.96
N ASP A 78 16.75 38.74 -32.30
CA ASP A 78 17.79 37.72 -32.43
C ASP A 78 17.11 36.39 -32.81
N PRO A 79 17.23 35.91 -34.06
CA PRO A 79 16.50 34.75 -34.55
C PRO A 79 17.35 33.48 -34.42
N ALA A 80 17.59 32.97 -33.22
CA ALA A 80 18.40 31.74 -33.06
C ALA A 80 18.17 30.92 -31.76
N TYR A 81 16.97 30.95 -31.18
CA TYR A 81 16.57 29.97 -30.15
C TYR A 81 15.20 29.36 -30.48
N PRO A 82 15.11 28.06 -30.80
CA PRO A 82 13.84 27.41 -31.16
C PRO A 82 13.06 26.94 -29.92
N PHE A 83 12.85 27.81 -28.93
CA PHE A 83 11.67 27.67 -28.06
C PHE A 83 10.54 28.43 -28.76
N SER A 84 10.07 27.81 -29.85
CA SER A 84 9.00 28.29 -30.72
C SER A 84 7.69 28.45 -29.94
N GLN A 85 7.15 29.67 -29.91
CA GLN A 85 5.74 30.12 -29.80
C GLN A 85 4.65 29.15 -29.27
N ALA A 86 4.94 28.28 -28.31
CA ALA A 86 3.91 27.40 -27.75
C ALA A 86 2.93 28.27 -26.94
N THR A 87 1.68 28.29 -27.38
CA THR A 87 0.59 28.98 -26.68
C THR A 87 0.20 28.21 -25.42
N ALA A 88 -0.54 28.85 -24.51
CA ALA A 88 -1.11 28.16 -23.35
C ALA A 88 -2.00 26.97 -23.78
N ALA A 89 -2.69 27.10 -24.93
CA ALA A 89 -3.48 26.03 -25.52
C ALA A 89 -2.62 24.84 -25.95
N ASP A 90 -1.48 25.08 -26.60
CA ASP A 90 -0.56 24.01 -27.04
C ASP A 90 -0.02 23.21 -25.84
N ILE A 91 0.27 23.89 -24.73
CA ILE A 91 0.71 23.25 -23.49
C ILE A 91 -0.41 22.36 -22.92
N ILE A 92 -1.65 22.88 -22.83
CA ILE A 92 -2.80 22.14 -22.30
C ILE A 92 -3.07 20.89 -23.15
N ILE A 93 -3.06 21.03 -24.47
CA ILE A 93 -3.30 19.93 -25.42
C ILE A 93 -2.24 18.82 -25.25
N ALA A 94 -0.99 19.18 -24.92
CA ALA A 94 0.10 18.23 -24.71
C ALA A 94 0.09 17.52 -23.35
N MET A 95 -0.79 17.90 -22.41
CA MET A 95 -0.88 17.27 -21.09
C MET A 95 -1.59 15.92 -21.13
N ASP A 96 -1.09 14.94 -20.38
CA ASP A 96 -1.72 13.63 -20.20
C ASP A 96 -2.86 13.66 -19.16
N GLU A 97 -2.83 14.62 -18.23
CA GLU A 97 -3.87 14.82 -17.21
C GLU A 97 -5.02 15.65 -17.78
N PRO A 98 -6.29 15.35 -17.47
CA PRO A 98 -7.42 16.14 -17.93
C PRO A 98 -7.33 17.61 -17.51
N ALA A 99 -7.22 18.50 -18.49
CA ALA A 99 -7.04 19.93 -18.29
C ALA A 99 -7.95 20.75 -19.23
N LEU A 100 -8.49 21.86 -18.71
CA LEU A 100 -9.33 22.78 -19.45
C LEU A 100 -8.90 24.23 -19.21
N LEU A 101 -8.90 25.05 -20.26
CA LEU A 101 -8.87 26.51 -20.16
C LEU A 101 -10.31 27.02 -20.16
N VAL A 102 -10.68 27.78 -19.12
CA VAL A 102 -12.04 28.29 -18.95
C VAL A 102 -11.99 29.81 -18.86
N ASN A 103 -12.74 30.51 -19.70
CA ASN A 103 -12.91 31.97 -19.68
C ASN A 103 -14.35 32.32 -19.30
N GLN A 104 -14.55 33.05 -18.19
CA GLN A 104 -15.86 33.44 -17.68
C GLN A 104 -16.89 32.29 -17.61
N GLY A 105 -16.41 31.07 -17.34
CA GLY A 105 -17.24 29.85 -17.27
C GLY A 105 -17.44 29.12 -18.61
N GLN A 106 -16.96 29.65 -19.73
CA GLN A 106 -16.94 28.96 -21.01
C GLN A 106 -15.61 28.22 -21.21
N VAL A 107 -15.65 26.98 -21.66
CA VAL A 107 -14.45 26.19 -21.98
C VAL A 107 -13.88 26.67 -23.32
N GLU A 108 -12.69 27.27 -23.29
CA GLU A 108 -11.97 27.71 -24.51
C GLU A 108 -11.14 26.59 -25.11
N VAL A 109 -10.51 25.76 -24.27
CA VAL A 109 -9.65 24.65 -24.70
C VAL A 109 -9.88 23.49 -23.75
N ALA A 110 -10.03 22.28 -24.29
CA ALA A 110 -9.98 21.05 -23.52
C ALA A 110 -9.00 20.08 -24.18
N ASN A 111 -8.14 19.44 -23.39
CA ASN A 111 -7.27 18.41 -23.94
C ASN A 111 -8.00 17.07 -24.11
N ARG A 112 -7.37 16.15 -24.84
CA ARG A 112 -7.93 14.82 -25.13
C ARG A 112 -8.31 14.04 -23.86
N ALA A 113 -7.53 14.19 -22.78
CA ALA A 113 -7.82 13.53 -21.51
C ALA A 113 -9.10 14.07 -20.85
N ALA A 114 -9.35 15.39 -20.93
CA ALA A 114 -10.59 16.01 -20.48
C ALA A 114 -11.79 15.61 -21.35
N GLU A 115 -11.62 15.55 -22.67
CA GLU A 115 -12.69 15.08 -23.58
C GLU A 115 -13.07 13.61 -23.32
N ASN A 116 -12.10 12.75 -23.06
CA ASN A 116 -12.36 11.34 -22.73
C ASN A 116 -13.14 11.20 -21.41
N LEU A 117 -12.90 12.09 -20.44
CA LEU A 117 -13.52 12.06 -19.13
C LEU A 117 -14.91 12.71 -19.10
N LEU A 118 -15.05 13.86 -19.75
CA LEU A 118 -16.23 14.73 -19.67
C LEU A 118 -17.09 14.72 -20.94
N GLY A 119 -16.57 14.19 -22.05
CA GLY A 119 -17.19 14.13 -23.37
C GLY A 119 -16.58 15.11 -24.38
N MET A 120 -16.67 14.79 -25.67
CA MET A 120 -16.07 15.59 -26.76
C MET A 120 -16.78 16.94 -27.04
N HIS A 121 -17.93 17.20 -26.43
CA HIS A 121 -18.75 18.39 -26.71
C HIS A 121 -18.55 19.51 -25.67
N ILE A 122 -17.50 19.42 -24.86
CA ILE A 122 -17.28 20.36 -23.75
C ILE A 122 -16.67 21.68 -24.20
N GLU A 123 -15.90 21.68 -25.28
CA GLU A 123 -15.28 22.89 -25.82
C GLU A 123 -16.34 23.85 -26.39
N GLY A 124 -16.19 25.15 -26.11
CA GLY A 124 -17.18 26.19 -26.39
C GLY A 124 -18.42 26.14 -25.49
N GLY A 125 -18.57 25.11 -24.64
CA GLY A 125 -19.68 24.95 -23.71
C GLY A 125 -19.44 25.58 -22.34
N ASP A 126 -20.49 25.57 -21.51
CA ASP A 126 -20.39 25.99 -20.11
C ASP A 126 -19.76 24.89 -19.24
N ILE A 127 -18.68 25.20 -18.53
CA ILE A 127 -17.95 24.25 -17.68
C ILE A 127 -18.85 23.60 -16.62
N ARG A 128 -19.89 24.30 -16.15
CA ARG A 128 -20.84 23.79 -15.13
C ARG A 128 -21.72 22.68 -15.68
N MET A 129 -21.96 22.70 -17.00
CA MET A 129 -22.71 21.65 -17.69
C MET A 129 -21.85 20.42 -17.97
N ALA A 130 -20.53 20.61 -18.14
CA ALA A 130 -19.55 19.55 -18.28
C ALA A 130 -19.29 18.84 -16.93
N ILE A 131 -19.10 19.59 -15.85
CA ILE A 131 -18.84 19.05 -14.51
C ILE A 131 -20.05 19.27 -13.60
N ARG A 132 -21.02 18.36 -13.69
CA ARG A 132 -22.27 18.40 -12.92
C ARG A 132 -22.10 17.90 -11.48
N HIS A 133 -21.18 18.50 -10.74
CA HIS A 133 -20.93 18.16 -9.34
C HIS A 133 -21.11 19.41 -8.46
N PRO A 134 -21.94 19.37 -7.39
CA PRO A 134 -22.23 20.56 -6.57
C PRO A 134 -20.98 21.27 -6.03
N ALA A 135 -19.97 20.51 -5.60
CA ALA A 135 -18.71 21.07 -5.11
C ALA A 135 -17.88 21.75 -6.21
N ALA A 136 -17.90 21.21 -7.45
CA ALA A 136 -17.22 21.81 -8.59
C ALA A 136 -17.90 23.13 -8.97
N ILE A 137 -19.23 23.13 -9.07
CA ILE A 137 -20.01 24.33 -9.40
C ILE A 137 -19.69 25.45 -8.42
N ARG A 138 -19.66 25.14 -7.11
CA ARG A 138 -19.31 26.13 -6.08
C ARG A 138 -17.93 26.74 -6.31
N LEU A 139 -16.89 25.92 -6.49
CA LEU A 139 -15.52 26.39 -6.74
C LEU A 139 -15.42 27.23 -8.03
N LEU A 140 -16.15 26.84 -9.07
CA LEU A 140 -16.17 27.55 -10.36
C LEU A 140 -16.93 28.89 -10.29
N THR A 141 -17.83 29.06 -9.31
CA THR A 141 -18.57 30.32 -9.08
C THR A 141 -17.96 31.23 -8.02
N GLU A 142 -17.10 30.69 -7.15
CA GLU A 142 -16.41 31.47 -6.11
C GLU A 142 -15.35 32.40 -6.71
N PRO A 143 -14.94 33.46 -5.99
CA PRO A 143 -13.90 34.40 -6.43
C PRO A 143 -12.62 33.67 -6.84
N LEU A 144 -11.89 34.25 -7.80
CA LEU A 144 -10.68 33.68 -8.42
C LEU A 144 -9.57 33.33 -7.41
N ASP A 145 -9.64 33.86 -6.19
CA ASP A 145 -8.63 33.64 -5.15
C ASP A 145 -8.79 32.30 -4.39
N ASN A 146 -9.91 31.58 -4.56
CA ASN A 146 -10.06 30.28 -3.89
C ASN A 146 -9.30 29.17 -4.64
N MET A 147 -8.17 28.78 -4.07
CA MET A 147 -7.27 27.75 -4.59
C MET A 147 -7.42 26.39 -3.92
N THR A 148 -8.40 26.23 -3.02
CA THR A 148 -8.58 24.93 -2.35
C THR A 148 -9.18 23.90 -3.32
N PRO A 149 -8.50 22.78 -3.59
CA PRO A 149 -9.04 21.76 -4.46
C PRO A 149 -10.26 21.10 -3.83
N VAL A 150 -11.19 20.68 -4.68
CA VAL A 150 -12.41 19.97 -4.23
C VAL A 150 -12.42 18.55 -4.75
N LEU A 151 -12.75 17.61 -3.87
CA LEU A 151 -12.91 16.21 -4.24
C LEU A 151 -14.26 16.01 -4.93
N LEU A 152 -14.22 15.40 -6.11
CA LEU A 152 -15.36 15.03 -6.93
C LEU A 152 -15.52 13.51 -6.93
N ALA A 153 -16.67 13.06 -6.44
CA ALA A 153 -17.02 11.65 -6.42
C ALA A 153 -17.89 11.29 -7.63
N GLY A 154 -17.59 10.17 -8.29
CA GLY A 154 -18.46 9.61 -9.33
C GLY A 154 -18.25 10.18 -10.74
N LEU A 155 -17.35 11.15 -10.91
CA LEU A 155 -17.07 11.75 -12.22
C LEU A 155 -16.37 10.73 -13.12
N GLY A 156 -16.99 10.39 -14.26
CA GLY A 156 -16.50 9.36 -15.17
C GLY A 156 -16.71 7.91 -14.69
N GLY A 157 -17.50 7.68 -13.62
CA GLY A 157 -17.87 6.33 -13.15
C GLY A 157 -18.04 6.22 -11.63
N VAL A 158 -18.77 5.19 -11.18
CA VAL A 158 -19.25 5.03 -9.78
C VAL A 158 -18.13 5.00 -8.72
N ASN A 159 -16.93 4.51 -9.07
CA ASN A 159 -15.78 4.42 -8.16
C ASN A 159 -14.61 5.34 -8.52
N ARG A 160 -14.86 6.37 -9.33
CA ARG A 160 -13.85 7.38 -9.62
C ARG A 160 -13.86 8.49 -8.59
N ARG A 161 -12.66 8.97 -8.25
CA ARG A 161 -12.42 10.10 -7.37
C ARG A 161 -11.43 11.03 -8.04
N TRP A 162 -11.83 12.28 -8.20
CA TRP A 162 -11.01 13.31 -8.84
C TRP A 162 -10.83 14.48 -7.89
N GLU A 163 -9.65 15.06 -7.84
CA GLU A 163 -9.47 16.40 -7.27
C GLU A 163 -9.54 17.42 -8.39
N LEU A 164 -10.46 18.37 -8.27
CA LEU A 164 -10.53 19.52 -9.16
C LEU A 164 -9.74 20.67 -8.56
N TYR A 165 -8.76 21.14 -9.32
CA TYR A 165 -8.04 22.37 -9.06
C TYR A 165 -8.52 23.44 -10.03
N ALA A 166 -8.70 24.65 -9.53
CA ALA A 166 -8.98 25.83 -10.34
C ALA A 166 -7.90 26.86 -10.06
N TYR A 167 -7.01 27.09 -11.04
CA TYR A 167 -5.94 28.07 -10.95
C TYR A 167 -6.34 29.32 -11.76
N PRO A 168 -6.45 30.51 -11.16
CA PRO A 168 -6.65 31.74 -11.91
C PRO A 168 -5.40 32.03 -12.75
N LEU A 169 -5.61 32.33 -14.03
CA LEU A 169 -4.54 32.81 -14.91
C LEU A 169 -4.60 34.33 -15.04
N ASN A 170 -5.81 34.90 -15.04
CA ASN A 170 -6.09 36.34 -14.99
C ASN A 170 -7.51 36.58 -14.41
N GLU A 171 -8.02 37.80 -14.54
CA GLU A 171 -9.34 38.21 -14.01
C GLU A 171 -10.54 37.48 -14.66
N GLU A 172 -10.34 36.80 -15.79
CA GLU A 172 -11.42 36.17 -16.56
C GLU A 172 -11.17 34.68 -16.81
N GLN A 173 -9.91 34.26 -16.86
CA GLN A 173 -9.48 32.90 -17.21
C GLN A 173 -9.01 32.09 -16.02
N ARG A 174 -9.38 30.80 -16.02
CA ARG A 174 -8.94 29.77 -15.08
C ARG A 174 -8.44 28.55 -15.84
N LEU A 175 -7.35 27.99 -15.36
CA LEU A 175 -6.94 26.62 -15.68
C LEU A 175 -7.64 25.67 -14.72
N ILE A 176 -8.42 24.75 -15.27
CA ILE A 176 -9.05 23.66 -14.53
C ILE A 176 -8.22 22.40 -14.75
N LEU A 177 -7.78 21.77 -13.68
CA LEU A 177 -7.07 20.50 -13.70
C LEU A 177 -7.84 19.47 -12.89
N LEU A 178 -8.02 18.27 -13.45
CA LEU A 178 -8.62 17.13 -12.75
C LEU A 178 -7.55 16.07 -12.53
N ARG A 179 -7.22 15.81 -11.27
CA ARG A 179 -6.26 14.78 -10.90
C ARG A 179 -6.98 13.52 -10.43
N ASP A 180 -6.69 12.38 -11.03
CA ASP A 180 -7.27 11.10 -10.60
C ASP A 180 -6.66 10.69 -9.25
N GLN A 181 -7.51 10.61 -8.23
CA GLN A 181 -7.16 10.16 -6.88
C GLN A 181 -7.76 8.79 -6.56
N SER A 182 -8.33 8.09 -7.56
CA SER A 182 -9.02 6.82 -7.35
C SER A 182 -8.09 5.76 -6.75
N THR A 183 -6.88 5.60 -7.28
CA THR A 183 -5.91 4.60 -6.80
C THR A 183 -5.40 4.92 -5.39
N ALA A 184 -5.08 6.19 -5.12
CA ALA A 184 -4.64 6.66 -3.81
C ALA A 184 -5.73 6.46 -2.76
N HIS A 185 -6.98 6.84 -3.09
CA HIS A 185 -8.12 6.66 -2.21
C HIS A 185 -8.43 5.19 -1.94
N LEU A 186 -8.42 4.34 -2.96
CA LEU A 186 -8.61 2.89 -2.79
C LEU A 186 -7.52 2.27 -1.90
N THR A 187 -6.26 2.69 -2.09
CA THR A 187 -5.15 2.22 -1.25
C THR A 187 -5.35 2.60 0.21
N GLU A 188 -5.78 3.84 0.46
CA GLU A 188 -6.05 4.32 1.81
C GLU A 188 -7.24 3.60 2.43
N GLN A 189 -8.32 3.37 1.67
CA GLN A 189 -9.48 2.60 2.13
C GLN A 189 -9.08 1.18 2.52
N VAL A 190 -8.31 0.48 1.67
CA VAL A 190 -7.80 -0.87 1.96
C VAL A 190 -6.97 -0.87 3.24
N ARG A 191 -6.17 0.18 3.49
CA ARG A 191 -5.36 0.32 4.70
C ARG A 191 -6.23 0.52 5.94
N ILE A 192 -7.23 1.40 5.87
CA ILE A 192 -8.18 1.64 6.96
C ILE A 192 -8.95 0.36 7.28
N ASP A 193 -9.50 -0.31 6.26
CA ASP A 193 -10.24 -1.56 6.41
C ASP A 193 -9.36 -2.65 7.01
N PHE A 194 -8.08 -2.73 6.62
CA PHE A 194 -7.13 -3.65 7.22
C PHE A 194 -6.95 -3.41 8.73
N VAL A 195 -6.76 -2.15 9.16
CA VAL A 195 -6.59 -1.82 10.58
C VAL A 195 -7.87 -2.11 11.37
N ALA A 196 -9.03 -1.75 10.82
CA ALA A 196 -10.33 -2.02 11.43
C ALA A 196 -10.58 -3.52 11.59
N ASN A 197 -10.40 -4.29 10.51
CA ASN A 197 -10.60 -5.75 10.50
C ASN A 197 -9.62 -6.47 11.44
N THR A 198 -8.35 -6.06 11.45
CA THR A 198 -7.35 -6.58 12.39
C THR A 198 -7.78 -6.37 13.84
N SER A 199 -8.26 -5.16 14.15
CA SER A 199 -8.74 -4.83 15.51
C SER A 199 -9.95 -5.69 15.90
N HIS A 200 -10.88 -5.93 14.97
CA HIS A 200 -12.05 -6.77 15.20
C HIS A 200 -11.69 -8.26 15.39
N GLU A 201 -10.80 -8.79 14.55
CA GLU A 201 -10.35 -10.19 14.63
C GLU A 201 -9.49 -10.48 15.87
N LEU A 202 -8.82 -9.47 16.45
CA LEU A 202 -8.13 -9.59 17.74
C LEU A 202 -9.07 -9.43 18.94
N ARG A 203 -10.03 -8.49 18.88
CA ARG A 203 -10.94 -8.21 20.01
C ARG A 203 -11.84 -9.39 20.34
N THR A 204 -12.34 -10.11 19.34
CA THR A 204 -13.26 -11.23 19.53
C THR A 204 -12.67 -12.39 20.36
N PRO A 205 -11.52 -13.00 19.97
CA PRO A 205 -10.91 -14.07 20.76
C PRO A 205 -10.46 -13.57 22.14
N LEU A 206 -10.02 -12.30 22.25
CA LEU A 206 -9.66 -11.72 23.55
C LEU A 206 -10.87 -11.64 24.50
N ALA A 207 -12.04 -11.19 24.01
CA ALA A 207 -13.26 -11.16 24.80
C ALA A 207 -13.71 -12.58 25.23
N THR A 208 -13.57 -13.56 24.35
CA THR A 208 -13.84 -14.97 24.67
C THR A 208 -12.88 -15.50 25.74
N LEU A 209 -11.59 -15.19 25.64
CA LEU A 209 -10.59 -15.56 26.65
C LEU A 209 -10.93 -14.92 28.01
N SER A 210 -11.22 -13.62 28.04
CA SER A 210 -11.61 -12.92 29.28
C SER A 210 -12.84 -13.55 29.92
N GLY A 211 -13.91 -13.83 29.15
CA GLY A 211 -15.11 -14.44 29.70
C GLY A 211 -14.90 -15.86 30.25
N PHE A 212 -14.05 -16.68 29.61
CA PHE A 212 -13.71 -17.99 30.16
C PHE A 212 -12.80 -17.90 31.39
N ILE A 213 -11.90 -16.93 31.44
CA ILE A 213 -11.09 -16.67 32.64
C ILE A 213 -12.01 -16.27 33.81
N GLU A 214 -12.93 -15.33 33.61
CA GLU A 214 -13.94 -14.93 34.61
C GLU A 214 -14.80 -16.12 35.06
N THR A 215 -15.20 -17.00 34.14
CA THR A 215 -15.96 -18.22 34.48
C THR A 215 -15.13 -19.22 35.28
N LEU A 216 -13.83 -19.31 35.01
CA LEU A 216 -12.90 -20.18 35.74
C LEU A 216 -12.49 -19.61 37.11
N GLU A 217 -12.89 -18.39 37.46
CA GLU A 217 -12.75 -17.84 38.81
C GLU A 217 -13.88 -18.30 39.76
N ASP A 218 -14.94 -18.92 39.22
CA ASP A 218 -16.02 -19.51 40.02
C ASP A 218 -15.58 -20.85 40.65
N ASP A 219 -15.59 -20.91 41.98
CA ASP A 219 -15.18 -22.07 42.78
C ASP A 219 -15.91 -23.37 42.41
N ASP A 220 -17.15 -23.30 41.92
CA ASP A 220 -17.92 -24.49 41.56
C ASP A 220 -17.50 -25.04 40.18
N VAL A 221 -17.13 -24.16 39.25
CA VAL A 221 -16.56 -24.54 37.94
C VAL A 221 -15.16 -25.13 38.10
N ILE A 222 -14.34 -24.57 39.00
CA ILE A 222 -12.98 -25.06 39.25
C ILE A 222 -12.98 -26.51 39.76
N LYS A 223 -13.96 -26.88 40.59
CA LYS A 223 -14.04 -28.22 41.19
C LYS A 223 -14.40 -29.30 40.17
N GLU A 224 -15.16 -28.95 39.13
CA GLU A 224 -15.53 -29.89 38.08
C GLU A 224 -14.41 -30.03 37.02
N ARG A 225 -13.69 -31.16 37.09
CA ARG A 225 -12.52 -31.43 36.24
C ARG A 225 -12.82 -31.32 34.73
N ASP A 226 -13.95 -31.88 34.30
CA ASP A 226 -14.26 -31.98 32.87
C ASP A 226 -14.64 -30.62 32.29
N THR A 227 -15.44 -29.83 33.01
CA THR A 227 -15.78 -28.44 32.66
C THR A 227 -14.53 -27.55 32.62
N ARG A 228 -13.65 -27.65 33.62
CA ARG A 228 -12.37 -26.93 33.64
C ARG A 228 -11.50 -27.28 32.43
N HIS A 229 -11.36 -28.58 32.11
CA HIS A 229 -10.57 -29.02 30.96
C HIS A 229 -11.18 -28.54 29.64
N HIS A 230 -12.51 -28.53 29.53
CA HIS A 230 -13.21 -28.00 28.37
C HIS A 230 -12.90 -26.51 28.16
N PHE A 231 -13.04 -25.66 29.18
CA PHE A 231 -12.73 -24.23 29.07
C PHE A 231 -11.26 -23.96 28.76
N LEU A 232 -10.32 -24.64 29.44
CA LEU A 232 -8.89 -24.54 29.13
C LEU A 232 -8.58 -24.91 27.67
N SER A 233 -9.26 -25.92 27.13
CA SER A 233 -9.08 -26.32 25.72
C SER A 233 -9.56 -25.26 24.74
N ILE A 234 -10.67 -24.56 25.06
CA ILE A 234 -11.17 -23.45 24.24
C ILE A 234 -10.19 -22.28 24.31
N MET A 235 -9.74 -21.93 25.51
CA MET A 235 -8.78 -20.85 25.71
C MET A 235 -7.47 -21.11 24.95
N ALA A 236 -6.92 -22.33 25.03
CA ALA A 236 -5.72 -22.70 24.30
C ALA A 236 -5.90 -22.55 22.77
N ARG A 237 -7.08 -22.92 22.25
CA ARG A 237 -7.41 -22.77 20.83
C ARG A 237 -7.50 -21.30 20.41
N GLU A 238 -8.17 -20.45 21.19
CA GLU A 238 -8.27 -19.01 20.87
C GLU A 238 -6.92 -18.29 20.99
N ALA A 239 -6.10 -18.64 22.01
CA ALA A 239 -4.75 -18.12 22.13
C ALA A 239 -3.87 -18.51 20.93
N LYS A 240 -3.96 -19.78 20.49
CA LYS A 240 -3.23 -20.24 19.30
C LYS A 240 -3.70 -19.54 18.03
N ARG A 241 -5.00 -19.27 17.90
CA ARG A 241 -5.55 -18.50 16.78
C ARG A 241 -5.03 -17.06 16.77
N MET A 242 -4.98 -16.39 17.93
CA MET A 242 -4.40 -15.04 18.04
C MET A 242 -2.92 -15.03 17.67
N GLN A 243 -2.14 -16.03 18.12
CA GLN A 243 -0.74 -16.16 17.74
C GLN A 243 -0.58 -16.25 16.22
N ASN A 244 -1.31 -17.16 15.57
CA ASN A 244 -1.24 -17.31 14.12
C ASN A 244 -1.65 -16.01 13.38
N LEU A 245 -2.65 -15.28 13.88
CA LEU A 245 -3.06 -14.00 13.31
C LEU A 245 -1.94 -12.96 13.41
N VAL A 246 -1.26 -12.87 14.56
CA VAL A 246 -0.12 -11.97 14.73
C VAL A 246 1.04 -12.36 13.81
N ASP A 247 1.36 -13.64 13.70
CA ASP A 247 2.41 -14.14 12.81
C ASP A 247 2.10 -13.81 11.34
N ASP A 248 0.86 -14.00 10.90
CA ASP A 248 0.37 -13.66 9.57
C ASP A 248 0.52 -12.15 9.28
N LEU A 249 0.15 -11.29 10.24
CA LEU A 249 0.29 -9.83 10.12
C LEU A 249 1.75 -9.39 10.03
N MET A 250 2.61 -10.00 10.84
CA MET A 250 4.05 -9.71 10.82
C MET A 250 4.70 -10.15 9.52
N SER A 251 4.31 -11.32 8.98
CA SER A 251 4.76 -11.78 7.66
C SER A 251 4.32 -10.80 6.57
N LEU A 252 3.03 -10.43 6.53
CA LEU A 252 2.51 -9.49 5.53
C LEU A 252 3.25 -8.14 5.57
N SER A 253 3.47 -7.61 6.78
CA SER A 253 4.22 -6.36 6.99
C SER A 253 5.66 -6.43 6.48
N ARG A 254 6.36 -7.55 6.71
CA ARG A 254 7.73 -7.75 6.21
C ARG A 254 7.79 -7.77 4.69
N ILE A 255 6.90 -8.52 4.04
CA ILE A 255 6.86 -8.63 2.58
C ILE A 255 6.49 -7.27 1.96
N GLU A 256 5.55 -6.53 2.55
CA GLU A 256 5.21 -5.17 2.10
C GLU A 256 6.38 -4.19 2.23
N ALA A 257 7.11 -4.22 3.34
CA ALA A 257 8.30 -3.38 3.54
C ALA A 257 9.43 -3.74 2.57
N GLY A 258 9.55 -5.03 2.24
CA GLY A 258 10.54 -5.60 1.31
C GLY A 258 10.18 -5.50 -0.17
N LYS A 259 9.00 -4.98 -0.55
CA LYS A 259 8.46 -5.06 -1.92
C LYS A 259 9.40 -4.53 -3.03
N PHE A 260 10.35 -3.66 -2.69
CA PHE A 260 11.34 -3.09 -3.63
C PHE A 260 12.70 -3.82 -3.63
N SER A 261 12.89 -4.82 -2.75
CA SER A 261 14.10 -5.62 -2.62
C SER A 261 13.77 -7.07 -2.94
N LEU A 262 13.92 -7.44 -4.21
CA LEU A 262 13.60 -8.79 -4.68
C LEU A 262 14.48 -9.84 -4.00
N PRO A 263 13.93 -11.04 -3.74
CA PRO A 263 14.74 -12.16 -3.29
C PRO A 263 15.80 -12.51 -4.34
N HIS A 264 17.02 -12.75 -3.88
CA HIS A 264 18.19 -13.02 -4.74
C HIS A 264 18.84 -14.38 -4.48
N ASP A 265 18.43 -15.09 -3.43
CA ASP A 265 19.02 -16.38 -3.09
C ASP A 265 18.51 -17.47 -4.03
N ILE A 266 19.38 -18.42 -4.37
CA ILE A 266 18.99 -19.58 -5.18
C ILE A 266 18.31 -20.59 -4.26
N VAL A 267 17.05 -20.90 -4.56
CA VAL A 267 16.25 -21.89 -3.83
C VAL A 267 15.86 -23.02 -4.75
N HIS A 268 16.09 -24.25 -4.31
CA HIS A 268 15.58 -25.46 -4.95
C HIS A 268 14.18 -25.76 -4.41
N MET A 269 13.17 -25.84 -5.28
CA MET A 269 11.78 -26.03 -4.87
C MET A 269 11.47 -27.45 -4.39
N SER A 270 12.07 -28.48 -4.99
CA SER A 270 11.80 -29.87 -4.61
C SER A 270 12.04 -30.13 -3.11
N PRO A 271 13.21 -29.77 -2.56
CA PRO A 271 13.48 -29.98 -1.13
C PRO A 271 12.57 -29.18 -0.20
N VAL A 272 12.13 -27.98 -0.61
CA VAL A 272 11.21 -27.16 0.20
C VAL A 272 9.84 -27.82 0.29
N VAL A 273 9.32 -28.31 -0.84
CA VAL A 273 8.02 -28.99 -0.87
C VAL A 273 8.07 -30.30 -0.08
N GLU A 274 9.13 -31.10 -0.26
CA GLU A 274 9.34 -32.36 0.47
C GLU A 274 9.40 -32.13 1.98
N GLU A 275 10.15 -31.11 2.44
CA GLU A 275 10.24 -30.74 3.85
C GLU A 275 8.87 -30.37 4.41
N VAL A 276 8.12 -29.50 3.72
CA VAL A 276 6.79 -29.06 4.19
C VAL A 276 5.81 -30.23 4.26
N VAL A 277 5.73 -31.06 3.22
CA VAL A 277 4.86 -32.24 3.19
C VAL A 277 5.21 -33.20 4.33
N SER A 278 6.50 -33.48 4.52
CA SER A 278 6.99 -34.35 5.60
C SER A 278 6.61 -33.83 6.98
N ASN A 279 6.81 -32.53 7.23
CA ASN A 279 6.47 -31.88 8.50
C ASN A 279 4.95 -31.93 8.79
N ILE A 280 4.12 -31.69 7.77
CA ILE A 280 2.66 -31.77 7.90
C ILE A 280 2.22 -33.20 8.23
N GLN A 281 2.80 -34.20 7.57
CA GLN A 281 2.51 -35.61 7.85
C GLN A 281 2.95 -36.00 9.27
N ALA A 282 4.16 -35.62 9.69
CA ALA A 282 4.71 -35.94 11.01
C ALA A 282 3.94 -35.29 12.16
N SER A 283 3.42 -34.06 11.97
CA SER A 283 2.64 -33.35 12.98
C SER A 283 1.25 -33.97 13.23
N GLY A 284 0.81 -34.91 12.39
CA GLY A 284 -0.52 -35.51 12.46
C GLY A 284 -1.64 -34.51 12.09
N GLN A 285 -1.31 -33.40 11.43
CA GLN A 285 -2.32 -32.49 10.86
C GLN A 285 -3.09 -33.15 9.71
N ALA A 286 -2.48 -34.12 9.04
CA ALA A 286 -3.08 -34.92 7.97
C ALA A 286 -3.71 -36.25 8.46
N LYS A 287 -4.13 -36.36 9.73
CA LYS A 287 -4.57 -37.62 10.38
C LYS A 287 -5.56 -38.50 9.61
N ALA A 288 -6.31 -37.92 8.67
CA ALA A 288 -7.25 -38.61 7.79
C ALA A 288 -6.91 -38.43 6.30
N THR A 289 -6.11 -37.44 5.93
CA THR A 289 -5.98 -36.98 4.55
C THR A 289 -4.67 -37.47 3.95
N GLN A 290 -4.72 -38.10 2.77
CA GLN A 290 -3.52 -38.54 2.08
C GLN A 290 -2.93 -37.36 1.30
N ILE A 291 -1.63 -37.11 1.45
CA ILE A 291 -0.91 -36.12 0.64
C ILE A 291 -0.02 -36.87 -0.35
N THR A 292 -0.24 -36.68 -1.64
CA THR A 292 0.57 -37.26 -2.71
C THR A 292 1.42 -36.20 -3.36
N LEU A 293 2.74 -36.44 -3.43
CA LEU A 293 3.69 -35.56 -4.10
C LEU A 293 4.07 -36.16 -5.46
N GLU A 294 3.83 -35.40 -6.52
CA GLU A 294 4.28 -35.69 -7.88
C GLU A 294 5.30 -34.63 -8.28
N ASN A 295 6.55 -35.04 -8.48
CA ASN A 295 7.63 -34.14 -8.87
C ASN A 295 8.14 -34.53 -10.26
N HIS A 296 7.94 -33.66 -11.23
CA HIS A 296 8.34 -33.80 -12.62
C HIS A 296 9.28 -32.66 -13.07
N LEU A 297 9.95 -32.00 -12.12
CA LEU A 297 10.88 -30.92 -12.43
C LEU A 297 12.15 -31.45 -13.10
N SER A 298 12.50 -30.84 -14.24
CA SER A 298 13.82 -30.89 -14.86
C SER A 298 14.74 -29.75 -14.39
N SER A 299 14.17 -28.60 -14.01
CA SER A 299 14.88 -27.47 -13.39
C SER A 299 14.08 -27.00 -12.19
N ASP A 300 14.67 -27.10 -10.99
CA ASP A 300 13.99 -26.82 -9.72
C ASP A 300 14.51 -25.57 -9.01
N SER A 301 15.48 -24.87 -9.59
CA SER A 301 16.09 -23.67 -9.03
C SER A 301 15.37 -22.39 -9.47
N LEU A 302 15.12 -21.51 -8.50
CA LEU A 302 14.62 -20.15 -8.72
C LEU A 302 15.34 -19.15 -7.82
N GLN A 303 15.28 -17.86 -8.16
CA GLN A 303 15.65 -16.79 -7.22
C GLN A 303 14.48 -16.54 -6.27
N GLY A 304 14.69 -16.74 -4.97
CA GLY A 304 13.61 -16.72 -4.00
C GLY A 304 14.05 -16.63 -2.55
N ASP A 305 13.08 -16.38 -1.67
CA ASP A 305 13.24 -16.46 -0.22
C ASP A 305 12.66 -17.79 0.25
N ARG A 306 13.52 -18.66 0.80
CA ARG A 306 13.10 -19.99 1.27
C ARG A 306 12.00 -19.91 2.34
N ALA A 307 12.06 -18.95 3.25
CA ALA A 307 11.10 -18.83 4.34
C ALA A 307 9.73 -18.39 3.79
N GLU A 308 9.70 -17.44 2.85
CA GLU A 308 8.48 -17.03 2.17
C GLU A 308 7.86 -18.20 1.38
N LEU A 309 8.64 -18.93 0.58
CA LEU A 309 8.15 -20.08 -0.20
C LEU A 309 7.62 -21.21 0.69
N THR A 310 8.29 -21.44 1.83
CA THR A 310 7.83 -22.38 2.86
C THR A 310 6.48 -21.94 3.43
N GLN A 311 6.31 -20.64 3.72
CA GLN A 311 5.05 -20.08 4.22
C GLN A 311 3.93 -20.17 3.18
N LEU A 312 4.23 -19.93 1.90
CA LEU A 312 3.30 -20.11 0.78
C LEU A 312 2.74 -21.53 0.78
N LEU A 313 3.59 -22.55 0.89
CA LEU A 313 3.19 -23.95 0.93
C LEU A 313 2.33 -24.28 2.14
N TYR A 314 2.72 -23.85 3.34
CA TYR A 314 1.91 -24.06 4.55
C TYR A 314 0.53 -23.41 4.44
N ASN A 315 0.42 -22.24 3.82
CA ASN A 315 -0.86 -21.58 3.61
C ASN A 315 -1.76 -22.33 2.62
N ILE A 316 -1.22 -22.76 1.48
CA ILE A 316 -2.01 -23.46 0.47
C ILE A 316 -2.39 -24.88 0.94
N ILE A 317 -1.42 -25.68 1.41
CA ILE A 317 -1.68 -27.04 1.90
C ILE A 317 -2.54 -27.00 3.16
N GLY A 318 -2.32 -26.03 4.06
CA GLY A 318 -3.15 -25.83 5.24
C GLY A 318 -4.61 -25.53 4.89
N ASN A 319 -4.87 -24.78 3.81
CA ASN A 319 -6.24 -24.56 3.32
C ASN A 319 -6.82 -25.85 2.71
N ALA A 320 -6.05 -26.58 1.91
CA ALA A 320 -6.45 -27.87 1.35
C ALA A 320 -6.83 -28.88 2.45
N LEU A 321 -6.10 -28.92 3.58
CA LEU A 321 -6.42 -29.77 4.73
C LEU A 321 -7.68 -29.31 5.48
N LYS A 322 -7.92 -27.99 5.58
CA LYS A 322 -9.08 -27.43 6.29
C LYS A 322 -10.39 -27.58 5.53
N TYR A 323 -10.34 -27.43 4.20
CA TYR A 323 -11.53 -27.39 3.34
C TYR A 323 -11.69 -28.61 2.44
N GLY A 324 -10.66 -29.45 2.35
CA GLY A 324 -10.69 -30.72 1.65
C GLY A 324 -11.66 -31.72 2.29
N ARG A 325 -12.07 -32.71 1.50
CA ARG A 325 -12.91 -33.81 1.97
C ARG A 325 -12.17 -34.62 3.03
N LYS A 326 -12.89 -35.03 4.08
CA LYS A 326 -12.39 -35.97 5.08
C LYS A 326 -12.02 -37.29 4.41
N ASP A 327 -10.85 -37.84 4.72
CA ASP A 327 -10.32 -39.04 4.07
C ASP A 327 -10.04 -38.87 2.55
N GLY A 328 -9.98 -37.62 2.08
CA GLY A 328 -9.66 -37.28 0.70
C GLY A 328 -8.16 -37.26 0.40
N ILE A 329 -7.84 -36.95 -0.86
CA ILE A 329 -6.46 -36.81 -1.34
C ILE A 329 -6.15 -35.34 -1.59
N ILE A 330 -5.00 -34.89 -1.12
CA ILE A 330 -4.38 -33.63 -1.52
C ILE A 330 -3.22 -33.97 -2.46
N LYS A 331 -3.32 -33.50 -3.69
CA LYS A 331 -2.29 -33.69 -4.70
C LYS A 331 -1.41 -32.45 -4.78
N VAL A 332 -0.11 -32.62 -4.55
CA VAL A 332 0.92 -31.60 -4.74
C VAL A 332 1.73 -31.99 -5.96
N ALA A 333 1.65 -31.19 -7.02
CA ALA A 333 2.34 -31.42 -8.28
C ALA A 333 3.34 -30.29 -8.56
N LEU A 334 4.54 -30.67 -8.99
CA LEU A 334 5.59 -29.78 -9.46
C LEU A 334 5.95 -30.12 -10.90
N ASP A 335 5.74 -29.18 -11.81
CA ASP A 335 6.06 -29.33 -13.23
C ASP A 335 6.87 -28.12 -13.74
N ASN A 336 7.72 -28.32 -14.74
CA ASN A 336 8.23 -27.19 -15.53
C ASN A 336 7.25 -26.84 -16.65
N THR A 337 7.21 -25.57 -16.98
CA THR A 337 6.45 -25.03 -18.10
C THR A 337 7.38 -24.67 -19.24
N ASP A 338 6.84 -24.62 -20.46
CA ASP A 338 7.61 -24.30 -21.67
C ASP A 338 8.21 -22.87 -21.65
N ASP A 339 7.70 -21.98 -20.79
CA ASP A 339 8.15 -20.59 -20.65
C ASP A 339 9.10 -20.37 -19.46
N HIS A 340 9.87 -21.40 -19.09
CA HIS A 340 10.88 -21.35 -18.02
C HIS A 340 10.31 -20.96 -16.65
N ARG A 341 9.12 -21.47 -16.30
CA ARG A 341 8.55 -21.33 -14.95
C ARG A 341 8.37 -22.70 -14.29
N ILE A 342 8.48 -22.72 -12.97
CA ILE A 342 8.02 -23.81 -12.11
C ILE A 342 6.53 -23.62 -11.86
N LYS A 343 5.74 -24.62 -12.19
CA LYS A 343 4.32 -24.73 -11.86
C LYS A 343 4.17 -25.60 -10.62
N LEU A 344 3.75 -24.98 -9.53
CA LEU A 344 3.34 -25.65 -8.29
C LEU A 344 1.81 -25.69 -8.24
N ALA A 345 1.22 -26.88 -8.36
CA ALA A 345 -0.23 -27.06 -8.26
C ALA A 345 -0.59 -27.88 -7.01
N ILE A 346 -1.49 -27.36 -6.19
CA ILE A 346 -2.01 -28.04 -5.00
C ILE A 346 -3.52 -28.17 -5.15
N ALA A 347 -3.99 -29.40 -5.26
CA ALA A 347 -5.40 -29.73 -5.48
C ALA A 347 -5.98 -30.49 -4.29
N ASP A 348 -7.19 -30.11 -3.87
CA ASP A 348 -8.02 -30.80 -2.88
C ASP A 348 -9.35 -31.27 -3.50
N GLU A 349 -10.01 -32.21 -2.82
CA GLU A 349 -11.32 -32.75 -3.20
C GLU A 349 -12.45 -32.19 -2.30
N GLY A 350 -12.31 -30.95 -1.82
CA GLY A 350 -13.22 -30.33 -0.86
C GLY A 350 -14.54 -29.80 -1.42
N ASP A 351 -15.17 -28.92 -0.64
CA ASP A 351 -16.47 -28.32 -1.00
C ASP A 351 -16.41 -27.39 -2.21
N GLY A 352 -15.20 -27.03 -2.66
CA GLY A 352 -14.99 -26.05 -3.71
C GLY A 352 -15.50 -24.64 -3.36
N ILE A 353 -15.38 -23.73 -4.31
CA ILE A 353 -15.64 -22.30 -4.14
C ILE A 353 -16.49 -21.80 -5.31
N PRO A 354 -17.64 -21.14 -5.06
CA PRO A 354 -18.42 -20.48 -6.09
C PRO A 354 -17.61 -19.43 -6.86
N PHE A 355 -17.78 -19.37 -8.19
CA PHE A 355 -17.01 -18.51 -9.09
C PHE A 355 -16.97 -17.03 -8.68
N HIS A 356 -18.10 -16.48 -8.19
CA HIS A 356 -18.18 -15.07 -7.80
C HIS A 356 -17.33 -14.71 -6.57
N HIS A 357 -16.87 -15.70 -5.79
CA HIS A 357 -15.96 -15.47 -4.67
C HIS A 357 -14.49 -15.51 -5.08
N ILE A 358 -14.14 -16.18 -6.19
CA ILE A 358 -12.74 -16.43 -6.60
C ILE A 358 -11.91 -15.14 -6.70
N PRO A 359 -12.37 -14.06 -7.36
CA PRO A 359 -11.58 -12.83 -7.50
C PRO A 359 -11.23 -12.17 -6.16
N ARG A 360 -12.00 -12.49 -5.11
CA ARG A 360 -11.92 -11.87 -3.78
C ARG A 360 -11.10 -12.71 -2.79
N LEU A 361 -10.75 -13.95 -3.12
CA LEU A 361 -10.07 -14.87 -2.18
C LEU A 361 -8.71 -14.38 -1.69
N THR A 362 -8.07 -13.50 -2.47
CA THR A 362 -6.78 -12.88 -2.10
C THR A 362 -6.95 -11.54 -1.38
N GLU A 363 -8.19 -11.05 -1.18
CA GLU A 363 -8.45 -9.89 -0.33
C GLU A 363 -8.14 -10.24 1.14
N ARG A 364 -7.61 -9.28 1.89
CA ARG A 364 -7.29 -9.48 3.31
C ARG A 364 -8.57 -9.68 4.11
N PHE A 365 -8.56 -10.65 5.02
CA PHE A 365 -9.69 -11.00 5.89
C PHE A 365 -10.94 -11.51 5.15
N TYR A 366 -10.88 -11.69 3.83
CA TYR A 366 -12.01 -12.19 3.07
C TYR A 366 -12.18 -13.70 3.22
N ARG A 367 -13.44 -14.13 3.36
CA ARG A 367 -13.82 -15.52 3.64
C ARG A 367 -15.18 -15.80 3.02
N VAL A 368 -15.36 -17.00 2.47
CA VAL A 368 -16.64 -17.44 1.88
C VAL A 368 -17.69 -17.65 2.98
N ASP A 369 -17.31 -18.27 4.11
CA ASP A 369 -18.18 -18.45 5.27
C ASP A 369 -17.45 -18.08 6.57
N ASN A 370 -17.83 -16.92 7.13
CA ASN A 370 -17.22 -16.40 8.35
C ASN A 370 -17.46 -17.29 9.58
N SER A 371 -18.56 -18.04 9.66
CA SER A 371 -18.87 -18.85 10.82
C SER A 371 -18.03 -20.13 10.84
N ARG A 372 -18.06 -20.88 9.74
CA ARG A 372 -17.33 -22.14 9.57
C ARG A 372 -15.83 -21.93 9.58
N SER A 373 -15.33 -20.95 8.84
CA SER A 373 -13.89 -20.73 8.76
C SER A 373 -13.33 -20.31 10.12
N ARG A 374 -14.09 -19.59 10.98
CA ARG A 374 -13.62 -19.20 12.32
C ARG A 374 -13.50 -20.40 13.25
N ALA A 375 -14.47 -21.32 13.18
CA ALA A 375 -14.40 -22.59 13.89
C ALA A 375 -13.18 -23.43 13.47
N LEU A 376 -12.78 -23.36 12.20
CA LEU A 376 -11.59 -24.00 11.64
C LEU A 376 -10.28 -23.22 11.86
N GLY A 377 -10.31 -22.09 12.59
CA GLY A 377 -9.13 -21.29 12.92
C GLY A 377 -8.52 -20.52 11.74
N GLY A 378 -9.29 -20.23 10.69
CA GLY A 378 -8.83 -19.38 9.59
C GLY A 378 -8.67 -17.92 10.04
N THR A 379 -7.57 -17.29 9.66
CA THR A 379 -7.33 -15.84 9.85
C THR A 379 -7.94 -15.02 8.72
N GLY A 380 -8.13 -15.61 7.54
CA GLY A 380 -8.52 -14.89 6.32
C GLY A 380 -7.35 -14.11 5.68
N LEU A 381 -6.13 -14.29 6.18
CA LEU A 381 -4.92 -13.65 5.63
C LEU A 381 -4.08 -14.60 4.77
N GLY A 382 -4.23 -15.92 4.92
CA GLY A 382 -3.36 -16.90 4.26
C GLY A 382 -3.24 -16.73 2.74
N LEU A 383 -4.34 -16.61 1.99
CA LEU A 383 -4.27 -16.40 0.53
C LEU A 383 -3.81 -15.00 0.12
N ALA A 384 -4.02 -13.98 0.97
CA ALA A 384 -3.44 -12.66 0.74
C ALA A 384 -1.91 -12.69 0.88
N ILE A 385 -1.40 -13.44 1.87
CA ILE A 385 0.04 -13.69 2.04
C ILE A 385 0.59 -14.46 0.84
N VAL A 386 -0.08 -15.53 0.40
CA VAL A 386 0.30 -16.29 -0.82
C VAL A 386 0.42 -15.35 -2.01
N LYS A 387 -0.59 -14.52 -2.27
CA LYS A 387 -0.54 -13.54 -3.37
C LYS A 387 0.67 -12.62 -3.25
N GLN A 388 0.93 -12.07 -2.06
CA GLN A 388 2.04 -11.15 -1.85
C GLN A 388 3.41 -11.82 -2.09
N ILE A 389 3.59 -13.05 -1.61
CA ILE A 389 4.81 -13.85 -1.84
C ILE A 389 4.99 -14.11 -3.33
N VAL A 390 3.93 -14.53 -4.03
CA VAL A 390 3.97 -14.79 -5.47
C VAL A 390 4.34 -13.52 -6.24
N GLU A 391 3.71 -12.39 -5.93
CA GLU A 391 4.03 -11.10 -6.55
C GLU A 391 5.48 -10.66 -6.26
N HIS A 392 5.97 -10.87 -5.03
CA HIS A 392 7.34 -10.56 -4.64
C HIS A 392 8.37 -11.41 -5.41
N HIS A 393 7.99 -12.63 -5.79
CA HIS A 393 8.79 -13.54 -6.63
C HIS A 393 8.49 -13.39 -8.14
N ARG A 394 7.78 -12.33 -8.56
CA ARG A 394 7.37 -12.10 -9.97
C ARG A 394 6.61 -13.27 -10.59
N GLY A 395 5.90 -14.02 -9.76
CA GLY A 395 5.10 -15.15 -10.17
C GLY A 395 3.66 -14.79 -10.51
N GLU A 396 2.89 -15.82 -10.83
CA GLU A 396 1.46 -15.75 -11.11
C GLU A 396 0.69 -16.74 -10.24
N LEU A 397 -0.47 -16.32 -9.73
CA LEU A 397 -1.36 -17.14 -8.90
C LEU A 397 -2.69 -17.37 -9.65
N LEU A 398 -3.05 -18.63 -9.82
CA LEU A 398 -4.31 -19.08 -10.40
C LEU A 398 -5.08 -19.93 -9.39
N ILE A 399 -6.39 -19.74 -9.30
CA ILE A 399 -7.27 -20.53 -8.44
C ILE A 399 -8.44 -21.04 -9.28
N ASP A 400 -8.47 -22.35 -9.50
CA ASP A 400 -9.55 -23.04 -10.20
C ASP A 400 -10.38 -23.84 -9.17
N SER A 401 -11.68 -23.60 -9.12
CA SER A 401 -12.55 -24.26 -8.16
C SER A 401 -13.95 -24.46 -8.69
N LEU A 402 -14.55 -25.61 -8.35
CA LEU A 402 -15.93 -25.93 -8.67
C LEU A 402 -16.65 -26.42 -7.41
N PRO A 403 -17.83 -25.87 -7.07
CA PRO A 403 -18.60 -26.33 -5.92
C PRO A 403 -18.83 -27.84 -5.93
N GLY A 404 -18.51 -28.49 -4.81
CA GLY A 404 -18.61 -29.93 -4.58
C GLY A 404 -17.56 -30.79 -5.27
N LYS A 405 -16.60 -30.20 -5.99
CA LYS A 405 -15.50 -30.94 -6.64
C LYS A 405 -14.13 -30.69 -6.02
N GLY A 406 -13.95 -29.54 -5.37
CA GLY A 406 -12.69 -29.14 -4.74
C GLY A 406 -12.05 -27.92 -5.39
N THR A 407 -10.83 -27.62 -4.96
CA THR A 407 -10.08 -26.44 -5.38
C THR A 407 -8.66 -26.83 -5.80
N THR A 408 -8.17 -26.20 -6.86
CA THR A 408 -6.77 -26.26 -7.28
C THR A 408 -6.18 -24.86 -7.21
N VAL A 409 -5.15 -24.70 -6.39
CA VAL A 409 -4.35 -23.48 -6.35
C VAL A 409 -3.06 -23.74 -7.10
N THR A 410 -2.81 -22.96 -8.15
CA THR A 410 -1.62 -23.07 -8.99
C THR A 410 -0.78 -21.80 -8.86
N VAL A 411 0.51 -21.98 -8.60
CA VAL A 411 1.50 -20.92 -8.53
C VAL A 411 2.55 -21.15 -9.62
N PHE A 412 2.83 -20.12 -10.39
CA PHE A 412 3.90 -20.11 -11.39
C PHE A 412 5.03 -19.21 -10.91
N LEU A 413 6.26 -19.72 -10.84
CA LEU A 413 7.45 -18.96 -10.42
C LEU A 413 8.52 -19.04 -11.52
N PRO A 414 9.19 -17.92 -11.88
CA PRO A 414 10.27 -17.96 -12.86
C PRO A 414 11.44 -18.79 -12.36
N THR A 415 12.01 -19.64 -13.21
CA THR A 415 13.27 -20.33 -12.89
C THR A 415 14.45 -19.36 -12.97
N THR A 416 15.60 -19.75 -12.42
CA THR A 416 16.86 -19.02 -12.60
C THR A 416 17.23 -18.79 -14.07
N ASP A 417 16.80 -19.69 -14.96
CA ASP A 417 17.10 -19.65 -16.38
C ASP A 417 16.29 -18.58 -17.15
N PHE A 418 15.27 -18.00 -16.50
CA PHE A 418 14.36 -17.00 -17.11
C PHE A 418 15.01 -15.62 -17.30
N PHE A 419 16.01 -15.26 -16.49
CA PHE A 419 16.76 -14.01 -16.62
C PHE A 419 18.19 -14.33 -17.08
N PRO A 420 18.48 -14.36 -18.40
CA PRO A 420 19.86 -14.41 -18.86
C PRO A 420 20.62 -13.18 -18.33
N GLU A 421 21.83 -13.42 -17.82
CA GLU A 421 22.74 -12.43 -17.18
C GLU A 421 22.88 -11.09 -17.94
#